data_AF-A0A011UU98-F1
#
_entry.id   AF-A0A011UU98-F1
#
_cell.length_a   1.000
_cell.length_b   1.000
_cell.length_c   1.000
_cell.angle_alpha   90.00
_cell.angle_beta   90.00
_cell.angle_gamma   90.00
#
_symmetry.space_group_name_H-M   'P 1'
#
loop_
_entity.id
_entity.type
_entity.pdbx_description
1 polymer ?
#
loop_
_entity_poly.entity_id
_entity_poly.type
_entity_poly.pdbx_seq_one_letter_code
_entity_poly.pdbx_strand_id
1 'polypeptide(L)' 'MAFSKLKTLLRKRAARSFDAICDALKDICDLFEPQQCRNFFKADGYEAD' A
#
# COMPACT_ATOMS: atom_id res chain seq x y z
N MET A 1 3.30 -8.10 5.44
CA MET A 1 1.84 -7.99 5.24
C MET A 1 1.46 -6.72 4.48
N ALA A 2 2.06 -5.57 4.80
CA ALA A 2 1.77 -4.28 4.18
C ALA A 2 1.92 -4.34 2.65
N PHE A 3 3.10 -4.76 2.21
CA PHE A 3 3.49 -4.81 0.81
C PHE A 3 2.70 -5.85 0.01
N SER A 4 2.29 -6.97 0.63
CA SER A 4 1.49 -8.00 -0.03
C SER A 4 0.07 -7.51 -0.34
N LYS A 5 -0.56 -6.81 0.61
CA LYS A 5 -1.90 -6.24 0.42
C LYS A 5 -1.89 -5.14 -0.64
N LEU A 6 -0.88 -4.27 -0.60
CA LEU A 6 -0.68 -3.21 -1.59
C LEU A 6 -0.45 -3.79 -2.99
N LYS A 7 0.42 -4.81 -3.12
CA LYS A 7 0.64 -5.52 -4.40
C LYS A 7 -0.64 -6.18 -4.94
N THR A 8 -1.47 -6.75 -4.09
CA THR A 8 -2.75 -7.35 -4.51
C THR A 8 -3.71 -6.30 -5.05
N LEU A 9 -3.85 -5.16 -4.36
CA LEU A 9 -4.71 -4.06 -4.80
C LEU A 9 -4.21 -3.43 -6.11
N LEU A 10 -2.89 -3.25 -6.23
CA LEU A 10 -2.27 -2.72 -7.44
C LEU A 10 -2.45 -3.66 -8.64
N ARG A 11 -2.26 -4.98 -8.43
CA ARG A 11 -2.54 -5.99 -9.47
C ARG A 11 -4.01 -6.00 -9.89
N LYS A 12 -4.93 -5.81 -8.95
CA LYS A 12 -6.38 -5.72 -9.23
C LYS A 12 -6.74 -4.48 -10.06
N ARG A 13 -6.04 -3.36 -9.86
CA ARG A 13 -6.19 -2.13 -10.66
C ARG A 13 -5.68 -2.27 -12.11
N ALA A 14 -4.84 -3.28 -12.39
CA ALA A 14 -4.28 -3.57 -13.71
C ALA A 14 -3.62 -2.36 -14.40
N ALA A 15 -3.06 -1.42 -13.62
CA ALA A 15 -2.37 -0.24 -14.14
C ALA A 15 -1.11 -0.67 -14.92
N ARG A 16 -0.93 -0.14 -16.13
CA ARG A 16 0.18 -0.52 -17.04
C ARG A 16 1.12 0.62 -17.41
N SER A 17 0.83 1.85 -16.98
CA SER A 17 1.72 3.00 -17.10
C SER A 17 2.22 3.43 -15.74
N PHE A 18 3.39 4.07 -15.71
CA PHE A 18 3.99 4.59 -14.47
C PHE A 18 3.04 5.55 -13.76
N ASP A 19 2.48 6.52 -14.51
CA ASP A 19 1.52 7.49 -13.96
C ASP A 19 0.27 6.81 -13.40
N ALA A 20 -0.31 5.84 -14.12
CA ALA A 20 -1.47 5.10 -13.62
C ALA A 20 -1.17 4.25 -12.39
N ILE A 21 0.07 3.75 -12.26
CA ILE A 21 0.53 3.06 -11.04
C ILE A 21 0.65 4.05 -9.89
N CYS A 22 1.22 5.23 -10.11
CA CYS A 22 1.33 6.29 -9.10
C CYS A 22 -0.05 6.79 -8.65
N ASP A 23 -0.98 7.03 -9.57
CA ASP A 23 -2.35 7.43 -9.25
C ASP A 23 -3.08 6.32 -8.49
N ALA A 24 -2.95 5.07 -8.93
CA ALA A 24 -3.53 3.93 -8.22
C ALA A 24 -2.94 3.77 -6.82
N LEU A 25 -1.65 4.04 -6.62
CA LEU A 25 -1.01 4.02 -5.30
C LEU A 25 -1.58 5.12 -4.40
N LYS A 26 -1.80 6.32 -4.92
CA LYS A 26 -2.43 7.42 -4.17
C LYS A 26 -3.82 7.03 -3.70
N ASP A 27 -4.67 6.54 -4.61
CA ASP A 27 -6.00 6.03 -4.29
C ASP A 27 -5.94 4.91 -3.24
N ILE A 28 -4.98 3.99 -3.37
CA ILE A 28 -4.84 2.86 -2.45
C ILE A 28 -4.39 3.33 -1.07
N CYS A 29 -3.45 4.27 -1.00
CA CYS A 29 -2.98 4.84 0.26
C CYS A 29 -4.11 5.59 1.00
N ASP A 30 -5.00 6.27 0.28
CA ASP A 30 -6.17 6.94 0.87
C ASP A 30 -7.20 5.96 1.46
N LEU A 31 -7.17 4.68 1.06
CA LEU A 31 -8.03 3.63 1.65
C LEU A 31 -7.53 3.11 2.99
N PHE A 32 -6.29 3.42 3.38
CA PHE A 32 -5.72 2.95 4.64
C PHE A 32 -5.65 4.09 5.65
N GLU A 33 -6.22 3.85 6.83
CA GLU A 33 -5.98 4.78 7.95
C GLU A 33 -4.49 4.77 8.33
N PRO A 34 -3.92 5.94 8.71
CA PRO A 34 -2.52 6.05 9.13
C PRO A 34 -2.13 5.06 10.22
N GLN A 35 -3.06 4.75 11.14
CA GLN A 35 -2.86 3.77 12.21
C GLN A 35 -2.71 2.34 11.66
N GLN A 36 -3.51 1.99 10.64
CA GLN A 36 -3.46 0.69 10.00
C GLN A 36 -2.15 0.52 9.20
N CYS A 37 -1.70 1.58 8.51
CA CYS A 37 -0.38 1.63 7.87
C CYS A 37 0.73 1.38 8.88
N ARG A 38 0.76 2.11 10.00
CA ARG A 38 1.75 1.91 11.07
C ARG A 38 1.75 0.49 11.59
N ASN A 39 0.58 -0.09 11.87
CA ASN A 39 0.48 -1.48 12.31
C ASN A 39 1.06 -2.47 11.27
N PHE A 40 0.87 -2.21 9.98
CA PHE A 40 1.46 -3.04 8.94
C PHE A 40 2.99 -2.89 8.85
N PHE A 41 3.53 -1.67 9.02
CA PHE A 41 4.97 -1.43 9.05
C PHE A 41 5.62 -2.00 10.32
N LYS A 42 4.99 -1.86 11.49
CA LYS A 42 5.40 -2.48 12.75
C LYS A 42 5.41 -4.00 12.66
N ALA A 43 4.35 -4.61 12.11
CA ALA A 43 4.28 -6.06 11.91
C ALA A 43 5.35 -6.59 10.94
N ASP A 44 5.80 -5.76 9.98
CA ASP A 44 6.85 -6.08 9.03
C ASP A 44 8.25 -5.70 9.55
N GLY A 45 8.38 -5.21 10.79
CA GLY A 45 9.65 -4.88 11.43
C GLY A 45 10.30 -3.57 10.98
N TYR A 46 9.54 -2.70 10.30
CA TYR A 46 10.02 -1.39 9.82
C TYR A 46 9.85 -0.26 10.85
N GLU A 47 9.11 -0.48 11.94
CA GLU A 47 9.08 0.40 13.10
C GLU A 47 9.89 -0.25 14.23
N ALA A 48 10.93 0.43 14.70
CA ALA A 48 11.57 0.12 15.98
C ALA A 48 10.66 0.63 17.11
N ASP A 49 10.57 -0.13 18.21
CA ASP A 49 9.79 0.26 19.41
C ASP A 49 10.23 1.61 19.99
#